data_AF-A0A5A8C0C4-F1
#
_entry.id   AF-A0A5A8C0C4-F1
#
_cell.length_a   1.000
_cell.length_b   1.000
_cell.length_c   1.000
_cell.angle_alpha   90.00
_cell.angle_beta   90.00
_cell.angle_gamma   90.00
#
_symmetry.space_group_name_H-M   'P 1'
#
loop_
_entity.id
_entity.type
_entity.pdbx_description
1 polymer ?
#
loop_
_entity_poly.entity_id
_entity_poly.type
_entity_poly.pdbx_seq_one_letter_code
_entity_poly.pdbx_strand_id
1 'polypeptide(L)'
;MTAPLDAEVEGWWSKEAFSVVPLHFFCNCSLKGFQGRIAGLPVAELERMVAEVQNHSAAGPGGSSHLVKCHWCASEYELDEPALEAVFAMRAEAERS
;
A
#
# COMPACT_ATOMS: atom_id res chain seq x y z
N MET A 1 0.86 56.99 -36.98
CA MET A 1 1.93 55.98 -37.05
C MET A 1 1.66 54.99 -35.92
N THR A 2 0.91 53.93 -36.21
CA THR A 2 0.60 52.86 -35.26
C THR A 2 1.54 51.70 -35.55
N ALA A 3 2.47 51.41 -34.62
CA ALA A 3 3.31 50.22 -34.71
C ALA A 3 2.43 48.96 -34.61
N PRO A 4 2.75 47.86 -35.33
CA PRO A 4 1.97 46.64 -35.26
C PRO A 4 2.22 45.96 -33.90
N LEU A 5 1.14 45.65 -33.18
CA LEU A 5 1.12 44.93 -31.91
C LEU A 5 1.43 43.42 -32.06
N ASP A 6 1.83 42.99 -33.25
CA ASP A 6 1.84 41.57 -33.62
C ASP A 6 3.20 40.88 -33.44
N ALA A 7 4.25 41.62 -33.02
CA ALA A 7 5.61 41.08 -32.92
C ALA A 7 5.96 40.46 -31.55
N GLU A 8 5.17 40.72 -30.50
CA GLU A 8 5.51 40.26 -29.14
C GLU A 8 4.84 38.95 -28.72
N VAL A 9 3.87 38.45 -29.49
CA VAL A 9 3.15 37.20 -29.16
C VAL A 9 3.86 35.95 -29.69
N GLU A 10 4.63 36.08 -30.77
CA GLU A 10 5.39 34.98 -31.39
C GLU A 10 6.64 34.56 -30.56
N GLY A 11 7.03 35.36 -29.56
CA GLY A 11 8.23 35.12 -28.75
C GLY A 11 8.01 34.33 -27.47
N TRP A 12 6.79 34.22 -26.94
CA TRP A 12 6.54 33.58 -25.64
C TRP A 12 6.59 32.05 -25.66
N TRP A 13 6.54 31.46 -26.85
CA TRP A 13 6.74 30.02 -27.03
C TRP A 13 8.17 29.73 -27.51
N SER A 14 9.10 30.68 -27.36
CA SER A 14 10.50 30.48 -27.73
C SER A 14 11.13 29.44 -26.82
N LYS A 15 11.17 28.19 -27.27
CA LYS A 15 12.19 27.18 -26.95
C LYS A 15 12.60 27.05 -25.47
N GLU A 16 11.75 27.42 -24.52
CA GLU A 16 11.99 27.14 -23.12
C GLU A 16 11.79 25.65 -22.93
N ALA A 17 12.86 25.02 -22.45
CA ALA A 17 12.95 23.59 -22.25
C ALA A 17 11.73 23.11 -21.46
N PHE A 18 10.83 22.38 -22.14
CA PHE A 18 9.83 21.58 -21.45
C PHE A 18 10.60 20.53 -20.64
N SER A 19 10.83 20.81 -19.36
CA SER A 19 11.29 19.79 -18.43
C SER A 19 10.13 18.83 -18.23
N VAL A 20 10.31 17.58 -18.65
CA VAL A 20 9.37 16.51 -18.31
C VAL A 20 9.45 16.34 -16.80
N VAL A 21 8.45 16.84 -16.08
CA VAL A 21 8.35 16.63 -14.63
C VAL A 21 7.89 15.18 -14.41
N PRO A 22 8.70 14.33 -13.77
CA PRO A 22 8.27 12.97 -13.48
C PRO A 22 7.12 13.01 -12.47
N LEU A 23 5.95 12.53 -12.88
CA LEU A 23 4.85 12.23 -11.97
C LEU A 23 5.11 10.87 -11.33
N HIS A 24 5.40 10.88 -10.03
CA HIS A 24 5.56 9.64 -9.26
C HIS A 24 4.21 9.21 -8.69
N PHE A 25 3.79 7.99 -9.02
CA PHE A 25 2.64 7.36 -8.40
C PHE A 25 3.07 6.74 -7.07
N PHE A 26 2.57 7.28 -5.95
CA PHE A 26 2.89 6.79 -4.61
C PHE A 26 1.68 6.09 -3.99
N CYS A 27 1.87 4.84 -3.55
CA CYS A 27 0.91 4.12 -2.72
C CYS A 27 1.41 4.10 -1.28
N ASN A 28 0.52 4.35 -0.33
CA ASN A 28 0.83 4.39 1.10
C ASN A 28 0.47 3.09 1.84
N CYS A 29 0.28 1.98 1.12
CA CYS A 29 0.01 0.70 1.77
C CYS A 29 1.23 0.23 2.57
N SER A 30 0.97 -0.48 3.66
CA SER A 30 2.00 -1.02 4.54
C SER A 30 1.46 -2.25 5.26
N LEU A 31 2.35 -3.15 5.68
CA LEU A 31 1.99 -4.30 6.50
C LEU A 31 1.21 -3.88 7.75
N LYS A 32 1.67 -2.82 8.45
CA LYS A 32 0.96 -2.25 9.60
C LYS A 32 -0.47 -1.80 9.26
N GLY A 33 -0.66 -1.19 8.10
CA GLY A 33 -1.99 -0.80 7.61
C GLY A 33 -2.90 -2.01 7.37
N PHE A 34 -2.37 -3.11 6.84
CA PHE A 34 -3.11 -4.36 6.69
C PHE A 34 -3.43 -5.00 8.04
N GLN A 35 -2.45 -5.08 8.95
CA GLN A 35 -2.64 -5.61 10.31
C GLN A 35 -3.76 -4.88 11.05
N GLY A 36 -3.81 -3.55 10.96
CA GLY A 36 -4.89 -2.76 11.57
C GLY A 36 -6.27 -3.07 10.99
N ARG A 37 -6.38 -3.33 9.68
CA ARG A 37 -7.65 -3.74 9.07
C ARG A 37 -8.05 -5.16 9.48
N ILE A 38 -7.09 -6.08 9.52
CA ILE A 38 -7.30 -7.47 9.95
C ILE A 38 -7.77 -7.49 11.41
N ALA A 39 -7.17 -6.67 12.28
CA ALA A 39 -7.53 -6.59 13.70
C ALA A 39 -9.01 -6.22 13.93
N GLY A 40 -9.60 -5.46 13.00
CA GLY A 40 -11.02 -5.08 13.03
C GLY A 40 -11.99 -6.14 12.51
N LEU A 41 -11.51 -7.29 12.01
CA LEU A 41 -12.38 -8.36 11.52
C LEU A 41 -13.10 -9.08 12.66
N PRO A 42 -14.25 -9.75 12.37
CA PRO A 42 -14.88 -10.65 13.32
C PRO A 42 -13.92 -11.74 13.81
N VAL A 43 -14.07 -12.16 15.07
CA VAL A 43 -13.19 -13.18 15.70
C VAL A 43 -13.14 -14.47 14.87
N ALA A 44 -14.28 -14.92 14.35
CA ALA A 44 -14.35 -16.13 13.51
C ALA A 44 -13.51 -16.02 12.22
N GLU A 45 -13.37 -14.82 11.63
CA GLU A 45 -12.51 -14.63 10.46
C GLU A 45 -11.03 -14.63 10.84
N LEU A 46 -10.68 -14.05 12.01
CA LEU A 46 -9.33 -14.10 12.54
C LEU A 46 -8.88 -15.53 12.85
N GLU A 47 -9.74 -16.32 13.51
CA GLU A 47 -9.46 -17.73 13.82
C GLU A 47 -9.24 -18.55 12.55
N ARG A 48 -10.03 -18.30 11.50
CA ARG A 48 -9.82 -18.93 10.19
C ARG A 48 -8.45 -18.57 9.62
N MET A 49 -8.06 -17.29 9.64
CA MET A 49 -6.76 -16.84 9.13
C MET A 49 -5.58 -17.45 9.90
N VAL A 50 -5.67 -17.54 11.23
CA VAL A 50 -4.65 -18.21 12.05
C VAL A 50 -4.53 -19.68 11.69
N ALA A 51 -5.66 -20.38 11.59
CA ALA A 51 -5.66 -21.80 11.25
C ALA A 51 -5.04 -22.04 9.87
N GLU A 52 -5.34 -21.17 8.90
CA GLU A 52 -4.69 -21.23 7.59
C GLU A 52 -3.17 -21.01 7.72
N VAL A 53 -2.70 -19.95 8.39
CA VAL A 53 -1.26 -19.70 8.58
C VAL A 53 -0.55 -20.89 9.24
N GLN A 54 -1.11 -21.43 10.32
CA GLN A 54 -0.54 -22.59 11.03
C GLN A 54 -0.49 -23.85 10.17
N ASN A 55 -1.52 -24.11 9.36
CA ASN A 55 -1.55 -25.24 8.43
C ASN A 55 -0.45 -25.13 7.35
N HIS A 56 -0.15 -23.91 6.89
CA HIS A 56 0.90 -23.68 5.90
C HIS A 56 2.31 -23.76 6.51
N SER A 57 2.50 -23.30 7.75
CA SER A 57 3.75 -23.45 8.50
C SER A 57 4.12 -24.92 8.73
N ALA A 58 3.12 -25.79 8.93
CA ALA A 58 3.32 -27.23 9.13
C ALA A 58 3.74 -27.99 7.85
N ALA A 59 3.65 -27.38 6.67
CA ALA A 59 3.97 -28.03 5.39
C ALA A 59 5.48 -28.15 5.09
N GLY A 60 6.35 -27.68 5.99
CA GLY A 60 7.81 -27.79 5.87
C GLY A 60 8.48 -26.56 5.22
N PRO A 61 9.82 -26.58 5.04
CA PRO A 61 10.56 -25.46 4.47
C PRO A 61 10.13 -25.24 3.01
N GLY A 62 9.47 -24.12 2.74
CA GLY A 62 8.82 -23.83 1.45
C GLY A 62 7.29 -23.83 1.49
N GLY A 63 6.68 -24.06 2.66
CA GLY A 63 5.24 -23.84 2.89
C GLY A 63 4.86 -22.40 2.52
N SER A 64 3.89 -22.25 1.63
CA SER A 64 3.46 -20.96 1.09
C SER A 64 3.16 -19.95 2.19
N SER A 65 3.85 -18.80 2.19
CA SER A 65 3.51 -17.69 3.07
C SER A 65 2.11 -17.17 2.71
N HIS A 66 1.32 -16.82 3.73
CA HIS A 66 0.07 -16.10 3.49
C HIS A 66 0.41 -14.70 3.03
N LEU A 67 0.08 -14.37 1.79
CA LEU A 67 0.36 -13.06 1.22
C LEU A 67 -0.90 -12.20 1.24
N VAL A 68 -0.77 -11.01 1.81
CA VAL A 68 -1.77 -9.95 1.66
C VAL A 68 -1.33 -9.04 0.54
N LYS A 69 -2.20 -8.88 -0.47
CA LYS A 69 -1.91 -8.08 -1.65
C LYS A 69 -2.65 -6.76 -1.62
N CYS A 70 -1.91 -5.66 -1.83
CA CYS A 70 -2.52 -4.38 -2.08
C CYS A 70 -3.17 -4.37 -3.47
N HIS A 71 -4.49 -4.13 -3.51
CA HIS A 71 -5.21 -4.02 -4.78
C HIS A 71 -4.69 -2.88 -5.68
N TRP A 72 -4.15 -1.81 -5.09
CA TRP A 72 -3.80 -0.59 -5.81
C TRP A 72 -2.41 -0.64 -6.46
N CYS A 73 -1.37 -1.04 -5.72
CA CYS A 73 0.00 -1.10 -6.22
C CYS A 73 0.52 -2.53 -6.41
N ALA A 74 -0.32 -3.54 -6.19
CA ALA A 74 0.03 -4.96 -6.27
C ALA A 74 1.15 -5.41 -5.32
N SER A 75 1.60 -4.57 -4.38
CA SER A 75 2.57 -4.96 -3.35
C SER A 75 2.02 -6.09 -2.50
N GLU A 76 2.88 -7.07 -2.22
CA GLU A 76 2.56 -8.25 -1.41
C GLU A 76 3.29 -8.13 -0.06
N TYR A 77 2.59 -8.52 0.99
CA TYR A 77 3.09 -8.50 2.36
C TYR A 77 2.88 -9.88 2.97
N GLU A 78 3.92 -10.44 3.57
CA GLU A 78 3.82 -11.72 4.28
C GLU A 78 3.06 -11.54 5.59
N LEU A 79 2.10 -12.43 5.80
CA LEU A 79 1.31 -12.57 7.01
C LEU A 79 1.68 -13.89 7.68
N ASP A 80 2.87 -13.91 8.28
CA ASP A 80 3.38 -15.01 9.07
C ASP A 80 2.86 -14.97 10.52
N GLU A 81 3.29 -15.91 11.35
CA GLU A 81 2.94 -15.95 12.77
C GLU A 81 3.25 -14.62 13.51
N PRO A 82 4.47 -14.04 13.40
CA PRO A 82 4.77 -12.71 13.95
C PRO A 82 3.81 -11.61 13.49
N ALA A 83 3.45 -11.58 12.21
CA ALA A 83 2.55 -10.57 11.68
C ALA A 83 1.13 -10.72 12.25
N LEU A 84 0.67 -11.94 12.53
CA LEU A 84 -0.60 -12.21 13.21
C LEU A 84 -0.55 -11.89 14.71
N GLU A 85 0.57 -12.13 15.40
CA GLU A 85 0.72 -11.70 16.80
C GLU A 85 0.53 -10.18 16.95
N ALA A 86 1.06 -9.40 16.01
CA ALA A 86 0.85 -7.95 15.98
C ALA A 86 -0.62 -7.56 15.78
N VAL A 87 -1.39 -8.33 15.01
CA VAL A 87 -2.85 -8.13 14.86
C VAL A 87 -3.55 -8.30 16.20
N PHE A 88 -3.23 -9.37 16.95
CA PHE A 88 -3.82 -9.61 18.27
C PHE A 88 -3.44 -8.53 19.28
N ALA A 89 -2.19 -8.05 19.25
CA ALA A 89 -1.74 -6.95 20.09
C ALA A 89 -2.56 -5.67 19.80
N MET A 90 -2.71 -5.30 18.52
CA MET A 90 -3.50 -4.12 18.12
C MET A 90 -4.96 -4.22 18.56
N ARG A 91 -5.58 -5.41 18.43
CA ARG A 91 -6.96 -5.64 18.89
C ARG A 91 -7.07 -5.47 20.41
N ALA A 92 -6.15 -6.07 21.16
CA ALA A 92 -6.15 -5.98 22.61
C ALA A 92 -5.91 -4.54 23.10
N GLU A 93 -5.17 -3.72 22.36
CA GLU A 93 -5.03 -2.27 22.63
C GLU A 93 -6.34 -1.50 22.34
N ALA A 94 -7.02 -1.82 21.24
CA ALA A 94 -8.30 -1.21 20.87
C ALA A 94 -9.41 -1.53 21.87
N GLU A 95 -9.44 -2.74 22.43
CA GLU A 95 -10.41 -3.15 23.47
C GLU A 95 -10.16 -2.49 24.84
N ARG A 96 -8.98 -1.92 25.06
CA ARG A 96 -8.62 -1.20 26.31
C ARG A 96 -8.89 0.31 26.26
N SER A 97 -9.19 0.85 25.08
CA SER A 97 -9.38 2.30 24.82
C SER A 97 -10.85 2.68 24.80
#